data_AF-W1XAG3-F1
#
_entry.id   AF-W1XAG3-F1
#
_cell.length_a   1.000
_cell.length_b   1.000
_cell.length_c   1.000
_cell.angle_alpha   90.00
_cell.angle_beta   90.00
_cell.angle_gamma   90.00
#
_symmetry.space_group_name_H-M   'P 1'
#
loop_
_entity.id
_entity.type
_entity.pdbx_description
1 polymer ?
#
loop_
_entity_poly.entity_id
_entity_poly.type
_entity_poly.pdbx_seq_one_letter_code
_entity_poly.pdbx_strand_id
1 'polypeptide(L)'
;EQVLAGAGDDATPTLLLQAEEERVVDNRMHDRFCELRTAAGHPVEGGRPLVIKGAYHEILFEKDAMRSVALHAIVDFFNRHNSPSGNRSTEV
;
A
#
# COMPACT_ATOMS: atom_id res chain seq x y z
N GLU A 1 4.53 14.68 -15.79
CA GLU A 1 3.80 13.69 -14.97
C GLU A 1 3.98 12.24 -15.46
N GLN A 2 5.16 11.86 -15.99
CA GLN A 2 5.38 10.48 -16.49
C GLN A 2 5.48 9.42 -15.37
N VAL A 3 5.74 9.84 -14.12
CA VAL A 3 6.01 8.95 -12.99
C VAL A 3 4.83 8.03 -12.64
N LEU A 4 3.60 8.47 -12.92
CA LEU A 4 2.38 7.69 -12.66
C LEU A 4 1.80 7.01 -13.92
N ALA A 5 2.51 7.08 -15.06
CA ALA A 5 2.06 6.44 -16.27
C ALA A 5 1.94 4.93 -16.06
N GLY A 6 0.80 4.36 -16.46
CA GLY A 6 0.51 2.93 -16.29
C GLY A 6 0.08 2.52 -14.88
N ALA A 7 -0.04 3.45 -13.92
CA ALA A 7 -0.45 3.10 -12.55
C ALA A 7 -1.79 2.35 -12.49
N GLY A 8 -2.75 2.67 -13.37
CA GLY A 8 -4.05 1.97 -13.44
C GLY A 8 -3.99 0.59 -14.11
N ASP A 9 -2.97 0.32 -14.93
CA ASP A 9 -2.87 -0.90 -15.73
C ASP A 9 -2.37 -2.10 -14.90
N ASP A 10 -1.77 -1.85 -13.73
CA ASP A 10 -1.31 -2.88 -12.80
C ASP A 10 -2.45 -3.33 -11.86
N ALA A 11 -2.81 -4.61 -11.95
CA ALA A 11 -3.82 -5.24 -11.12
C ALA A 11 -3.25 -5.95 -9.86
N THR A 12 -1.92 -5.92 -9.66
CA THR A 12 -1.27 -6.60 -8.53
C THR A 12 -1.79 -6.04 -7.21
N PRO A 13 -2.28 -6.85 -6.25
CA PRO A 13 -2.64 -6.36 -4.93
C PRO A 13 -1.50 -5.54 -4.32
N THR A 14 -1.80 -4.34 -3.81
CA THR A 14 -0.77 -3.38 -3.41
C THR A 14 -1.09 -2.78 -2.06
N LEU A 15 -0.17 -2.89 -1.12
CA LEU A 15 -0.12 -2.07 0.09
C LEU A 15 0.84 -0.90 -0.16
N LEU A 16 0.37 0.33 0.07
CA LEU A 16 1.20 1.53 -0.04
C LEU A 16 1.46 2.13 1.35
N LEU A 17 2.72 2.18 1.77
CA LEU A 17 3.16 2.80 3.02
C LEU A 17 3.69 4.21 2.73
N GLN A 18 3.37 5.17 3.59
CA GLN A 18 3.79 6.55 3.42
C GLN A 18 4.36 7.14 4.71
N ALA A 19 5.53 7.76 4.60
CA ALA A 19 6.14 8.54 5.67
C ALA A 19 5.45 9.91 5.76
N GLU A 20 4.98 10.32 6.94
CA GLU A 20 4.31 11.61 7.10
C GLU A 20 5.27 12.79 6.86
N GLU A 21 6.49 12.70 7.36
CA GLU A 21 7.51 13.76 7.24
C GLU A 21 8.48 13.52 6.06
N GLU A 22 7.98 12.89 5.01
CA GLU A 22 8.69 12.63 3.76
C GLU A 22 9.19 13.94 3.09
N ARG A 23 10.39 13.88 2.50
CA ARG A 23 11.03 15.01 1.79
C ARG A 23 11.67 14.63 0.46
N VAL A 24 11.78 13.35 0.16
CA VAL A 24 12.37 12.78 -1.07
C VAL A 24 11.28 12.44 -2.08
N VAL A 25 10.15 11.90 -1.61
CA VAL A 25 8.99 11.53 -2.43
C VAL A 25 7.80 12.46 -2.13
N ASP A 26 7.14 13.01 -3.14
CA ASP A 26 5.96 13.85 -2.86
C ASP A 26 4.77 12.98 -2.40
N ASN A 27 4.36 13.13 -1.15
CA ASN A 27 3.20 12.45 -0.56
C ASN A 27 1.92 12.62 -1.39
N ARG A 28 1.77 13.74 -2.10
CA ARG A 28 0.60 13.97 -2.97
C ARG A 28 0.58 13.02 -4.17
N MET A 29 1.74 12.51 -4.59
CA MET A 29 1.82 11.54 -5.69
C MET A 29 1.36 10.16 -5.25
N HIS A 30 1.48 9.81 -3.97
CA HIS A 30 0.86 8.58 -3.44
C HIS A 30 -0.67 8.68 -3.44
N ASP A 31 -1.24 9.81 -3.02
CA ASP A 31 -2.69 10.04 -3.11
C ASP A 31 -3.16 9.89 -4.56
N ARG A 32 -2.44 10.52 -5.49
CA ARG A 32 -2.75 10.44 -6.92
C ARG A 32 -2.61 9.03 -7.48
N PHE A 33 -1.61 8.27 -7.04
CA PHE A 33 -1.46 6.85 -7.39
C PHE A 33 -2.67 6.04 -6.94
N CYS A 34 -3.12 6.24 -5.69
CA CYS A 34 -4.32 5.56 -5.16
C CYS A 34 -5.60 5.92 -5.92
N GLU A 35 -5.77 7.18 -6.32
CA GLU A 35 -6.90 7.61 -7.16
C GLU A 35 -6.92 6.89 -8.51
N LEU A 36 -5.78 6.83 -9.21
CA LEU A 36 -5.65 6.18 -10.50
C LEU A 36 -5.94 4.67 -10.40
N ARG A 37 -5.38 4.02 -9.39
CA ARG A 37 -5.63 2.61 -9.07
C ARG A 37 -7.10 2.32 -8.78
N THR A 38 -7.75 3.19 -8.00
CA THR A 38 -9.18 3.08 -7.67
C THR A 38 -10.05 3.25 -8.91
N ALA A 39 -9.77 4.27 -9.73
CA ALA A 39 -10.50 4.52 -10.98
C ALA A 39 -10.38 3.36 -11.97
N ALA A 40 -9.26 2.62 -11.95
CA ALA A 40 -9.03 1.43 -12.77
C ALA A 40 -9.63 0.14 -12.19
N GLY A 41 -10.27 0.19 -11.02
CA GLY A 41 -10.88 -0.99 -10.38
C GLY A 41 -9.90 -1.86 -9.57
N HIS A 42 -8.67 -1.39 -9.35
CA HIS A 42 -7.61 -2.09 -8.62
C HIS A 42 -7.13 -1.27 -7.40
N PRO A 43 -8.01 -0.87 -6.46
CA PRO A 43 -7.63 -0.01 -5.36
C PRO A 43 -6.48 -0.62 -4.54
N VAL A 44 -5.63 0.23 -3.98
CA VAL A 44 -4.65 -0.22 -2.98
C VAL A 44 -5.37 -0.73 -1.73
N GLU A 45 -4.70 -1.49 -0.89
CA GLU A 45 -5.22 -1.96 0.40
C GLU A 45 -5.73 -0.78 1.23
N GLY A 46 -6.99 -0.86 1.69
CA GLY A 46 -7.64 0.23 2.43
C GLY A 46 -7.98 1.48 1.60
N GLY A 47 -7.77 1.47 0.28
CA GLY A 47 -8.14 2.52 -0.67
C GLY A 47 -7.29 3.79 -0.61
N ARG A 48 -6.27 3.84 0.25
CA ARG A 48 -5.40 5.00 0.46
C ARG A 48 -4.04 4.59 1.04
N PRO A 49 -3.02 5.46 1.03
CA PRO A 49 -1.76 5.15 1.68
C PRO A 49 -1.95 4.93 3.19
N LEU A 50 -1.27 3.92 3.74
CA LEU A 50 -1.10 3.79 5.19
C LEU A 50 0.01 4.74 5.64
N VAL A 51 -0.40 5.87 6.21
CA VAL A 51 0.52 6.90 6.69
C VAL A 51 1.10 6.52 8.05
N ILE A 52 2.43 6.41 8.12
CA ILE A 52 3.19 6.23 9.36
C ILE A 52 3.54 7.60 9.91
N LYS A 53 2.85 7.97 10.99
CA LYS A 53 2.93 9.30 11.61
C LYS A 53 4.33 9.61 12.14
N GLY A 54 4.84 10.80 11.83
CA GLY A 54 6.17 11.28 12.21
C GLY A 54 7.36 10.55 11.57
N ALA A 55 7.14 9.59 10.67
CA ALA A 55 8.23 8.87 10.01
C ALA A 55 8.85 9.69 8.87
N TYR A 56 10.16 9.52 8.67
CA TYR A 56 10.90 9.95 7.48
C TYR A 56 10.98 8.84 6.42
N HIS A 57 11.67 9.13 5.30
CA HIS A 57 11.75 8.32 4.08
C HIS A 57 12.01 6.82 4.31
N GLU A 58 12.89 6.48 5.24
CA GLU A 58 13.31 5.10 5.49
C GLU A 58 12.46 4.42 6.58
N ILE A 59 11.15 4.29 6.34
CA ILE A 59 10.15 3.78 7.30
C ILE A 59 10.56 2.47 8.00
N LEU A 60 11.26 1.57 7.31
CA LEU A 60 11.68 0.29 7.88
C LEU A 60 12.93 0.39 8.77
N PHE A 61 13.67 1.51 8.68
CA PHE A 61 14.82 1.84 9.53
C PHE A 61 14.48 2.87 10.62
N GLU A 62 13.23 3.34 10.67
CA GLU A 62 12.76 4.28 11.69
C GLU A 62 12.74 3.69 13.11
N LYS A 63 12.43 4.56 14.08
CA LYS A 63 12.23 4.17 15.48
C LYS A 63 11.24 3.01 15.62
N ASP A 64 11.46 2.17 16.62
CA ASP A 64 10.65 0.98 16.93
C ASP A 64 9.15 1.19 16.87
N ALA A 65 8.66 2.30 17.46
CA ALA A 65 7.24 2.63 17.47
C ALA A 65 6.64 2.85 16.06
N MET A 66 7.44 3.29 15.09
CA MET A 66 7.03 3.52 13.70
C MET A 66 7.26 2.29 12.84
N ARG A 67 8.48 1.71 12.89
CA ARG A 67 8.80 0.53 12.07
C ARG A 67 7.93 -0.68 12.41
N SER A 68 7.52 -0.84 13.66
CA SER A 68 6.63 -1.95 14.07
C SER A 68 5.25 -1.84 13.43
N VAL A 69 4.70 -0.63 13.28
CA VAL A 69 3.44 -0.40 12.57
C VAL A 69 3.56 -0.83 11.11
N ALA A 70 4.65 -0.42 10.44
CA ALA A 70 4.91 -0.79 9.05
C ALA A 70 5.09 -2.31 8.88
N LEU A 71 5.92 -2.94 9.72
CA LEU A 71 6.21 -4.38 9.63
C LEU A 71 4.97 -5.24 9.92
N HIS A 72 4.14 -4.87 10.90
CA HIS A 72 2.87 -5.56 11.13
C HIS A 72 1.95 -5.45 9.91
N ALA A 73 1.79 -4.25 9.34
CA ALA A 73 0.96 -4.06 8.15
C ALA A 73 1.45 -4.88 6.95
N ILE A 74 2.77 -4.98 6.75
CA ILE A 74 3.39 -5.78 5.69
C ILE A 74 3.10 -7.27 5.89
N VAL A 75 3.34 -7.80 7.09
CA VAL A 75 3.11 -9.21 7.40
C VAL A 75 1.62 -9.56 7.25
N ASP A 76 0.75 -8.72 7.78
CA ASP A 76 -0.70 -8.90 7.69
C ASP A 76 -1.19 -8.90 6.24
N PHE A 77 -0.66 -7.99 5.41
CA PHE A 77 -0.97 -7.95 3.98
C PHE A 77 -0.56 -9.23 3.26
N PHE A 78 0.70 -9.67 3.43
CA PHE A 78 1.14 -10.91 2.79
C PHE A 78 0.39 -12.15 3.30
N ASN A 79 0.06 -12.23 4.59
CA ASN A 79 -0.74 -13.32 5.13
C ASN A 79 -2.12 -13.43 4.47
N ARG A 80 -2.78 -12.29 4.19
CA ARG A 80 -4.07 -12.28 3.46
C ARG A 80 -3.94 -12.80 2.02
N HIS A 81 -2.80 -12.57 1.38
CA HIS A 81 -2.54 -12.97 0.00
C HIS A 81 -1.81 -14.31 -0.15
N ASN A 82 -1.37 -14.93 0.95
CA ASN A 82 -0.70 -16.23 0.99
C ASN A 82 -1.66 -17.43 1.02
N SER A 83 -2.97 -17.20 1.06
CA SER A 83 -3.94 -18.30 0.99
C SER A 83 -4.03 -18.84 -0.44
N PRO A 84 -3.95 -20.16 -0.67
CA PRO A 84 -4.17 -20.72 -1.99
C PRO A 84 -5.59 -20.38 -2.42
N SER A 85 -5.74 -19.78 -3.60
CA SER A 85 -7.02 -19.58 -4.25
C SER A 85 -7.71 -20.95 -4.43
N GLY A 86 -8.60 -21.28 -3.50
CA GLY A 86 -9.17 -22.61 -3.42
C GLY A 86 -10.29 -22.76 -2.41
N ASN A 87 -11.37 -22.00 -2.56
CA ASN A 87 -12.68 -22.51 -2.18
C ASN A 87 -13.72 -22.09 -3.23
N ARG A 88 -13.86 -22.92 -4.25
CA ARG A 88 -15.10 -22.99 -5.04
C ARG A 88 -16.22 -23.29 -4.06
N SER A 89 -17.33 -22.59 -4.22
CA SER A 89 -18.61 -22.82 -3.57
C SER A 89 -18.86 -24.31 -3.32
N THR A 90 -19.01 -24.71 -2.06
CA THR A 90 -19.88 -25.85 -1.73
C THR A 90 -21.26 -25.27 -1.47
N GLU A 91 -22.11 -25.41 -2.47
CA GLU A 91 -23.56 -25.45 -2.27
C GLU A 91 -23.86 -26.53 -1.22
N VAL A 92 -24.74 -26.18 -0.28
CA VAL A 92 -25.55 -27.11 0.52
C VAL A 92 -27.01 -26.85 0.20
#